data_AF-A0A9W6UZE8-F1
#
_entry.id   AF-A0A9W6UZE8-F1
#
_cell.length_a   1.000
_cell.length_b   1.000
_cell.length_c   1.000
_cell.angle_alpha   90.00
_cell.angle_beta   90.00
_cell.angle_gamma   90.00
#
_symmetry.space_group_name_H-M   'P 1'
#
loop_
_entity.id
_entity.type
_entity.pdbx_description
1 polymer ?
#
loop_
_entity_poly.entity_id
_entity_poly.type
_entity_poly.pdbx_seq_one_letter_code
_entity_poly.pdbx_strand_id
1 'polypeptide(L)' 'MLREAGLITVEQYGNRTAVSLRRDDIEARFPGLLSAIRAGTASRNTPDSPGHTEADGL' A
#
# COMPACT_ATOMS: atom_id res chain seq x y z
N MET A 1 1.95 19.13 -2.23
CA MET A 1 3.22 18.87 -2.95
C MET A 1 3.30 17.51 -3.67
N LEU A 2 2.75 16.37 -3.19
CA LEU A 2 2.80 15.09 -3.98
C LEU A 2 1.95 15.11 -5.27
N ARG A 3 0.76 15.72 -5.22
CA ARG A 3 -0.11 16.00 -6.39
C ARG A 3 0.63 16.78 -7.48
N GLU A 4 1.42 17.77 -7.07
CA GLU A 4 2.11 18.69 -7.98
C GLU A 4 3.39 18.09 -8.55
N ALA A 5 3.93 17.07 -7.90
CA ALA A 5 5.04 16.28 -8.44
C ALA A 5 4.59 15.23 -9.47
N GLY A 6 3.28 15.09 -9.74
CA GLY A 6 2.72 14.10 -10.67
C GLY A 6 2.74 12.65 -10.13
N LEU A 7 3.05 12.47 -8.85
CA LEU A 7 3.25 11.14 -8.25
C LEU A 7 1.95 10.47 -7.80
N ILE A 8 0.86 11.24 -7.73
CA ILE A 8 -0.45 10.76 -7.29
C ILE A 8 -1.55 11.20 -8.26
N THR A 9 -2.39 10.26 -8.64
CA THR A 9 -3.65 10.49 -9.33
C THR A 9 -4.77 10.44 -8.32
N VAL A 10 -5.64 11.45 -8.33
CA VAL A 10 -6.78 11.53 -7.42
C VAL A 10 -8.04 11.42 -8.26
N GLU A 11 -8.82 10.36 -8.06
CA GLU A 11 -10.12 10.17 -8.72
C GLU A 11 -11.24 10.27 -7.69
N GLN A 12 -12.28 11.04 -8.02
CA GLN A 12 -13.45 11.21 -7.17
C GLN A 12 -14.55 10.24 -7.59
N TYR A 13 -14.81 9.25 -6.74
CA TYR A 13 -15.93 8.32 -6.85
C TYR A 13 -17.07 8.80 -5.96
N GLY A 14 -17.79 9.85 -6.40
CA GLY A 14 -18.90 10.42 -5.64
C GLY A 14 -18.48 10.93 -4.26
N ASN A 15 -18.86 10.23 -3.18
CA ASN A 15 -18.47 10.53 -1.79
C ASN A 15 -17.10 9.92 -1.39
N ARG A 16 -16.37 9.31 -2.32
CA ARG A 16 -15.07 8.70 -2.03
C ARG A 16 -13.99 9.30 -2.89
N THR A 17 -12.81 9.45 -2.31
CA THR A 17 -11.61 9.88 -3.01
C THR A 17 -10.67 8.68 -3.09
N ALA A 18 -10.39 8.23 -4.31
CA ALA A 18 -9.35 7.26 -4.56
C ALA A 18 -8.06 8.00 -4.89
N VAL A 19 -6.95 7.60 -4.25
CA VAL A 19 -5.63 8.13 -4.54
C VAL A 19 -4.75 6.97 -5.01
N SER A 20 -4.31 7.06 -6.26
CA SER A 20 -3.45 6.06 -6.89
C SER A 20 -2.04 6.65 -7.04
N LEU A 21 -1.03 5.92 -6.56
CA LEU A 21 0.37 6.31 -6.68
C LEU A 21 1.00 5.60 -7.89
N ARG A 22 1.68 6.35 -8.76
CA ARG A 22 2.45 5.74 -9.86
C ARG A 22 3.79 5.25 -9.34
N ARG A 23 3.94 3.92 -9.28
CA ARG A 23 5.14 3.28 -8.73
C ARG A 23 6.40 3.64 -9.52
N ASP A 24 6.36 3.61 -10.84
CA ASP A 24 7.52 3.92 -11.69
C ASP A 24 8.03 5.35 -11.48
N ASP A 25 7.13 6.34 -11.42
CA ASP A 25 7.50 7.74 -11.16
C ASP A 25 8.13 7.94 -9.78
N ILE A 26 7.65 7.21 -8.77
CA ILE A 26 8.19 7.25 -7.42
C ILE A 26 9.57 6.60 -7.38
N GLU A 27 9.76 5.45 -8.04
CA GLU A 27 11.04 4.77 -8.09
C GLU A 27 12.09 5.59 -8.86
N ALA A 28 11.70 6.28 -9.93
CA ALA A 28 12.60 7.14 -10.70
C ALA A 28 13.05 8.40 -9.92
N ARG A 29 12.16 9.01 -9.11
CA ARG A 29 12.49 10.19 -8.30
C ARG A 29 13.12 9.86 -6.95
N PHE A 30 12.72 8.73 -6.36
CA PHE A 30 13.12 8.28 -5.03
C PHE A 30 13.48 6.79 -5.06
N PRO A 31 14.61 6.43 -5.68
CA PRO A 31 15.02 5.04 -5.82
C PRO A 31 15.17 4.38 -4.45
N GLY A 32 14.55 3.22 -4.28
CA GLY A 32 14.59 2.44 -3.04
C GLY A 32 13.65 2.90 -1.92
N LEU A 33 12.94 4.03 -2.06
CA LEU A 33 12.00 4.52 -1.03
C LEU A 33 10.89 3.50 -0.74
N LEU A 34 10.29 2.93 -1.79
CA LEU A 34 9.20 1.95 -1.65
C LEU A 34 9.69 0.67 -0.95
N SER A 35 10.93 0.26 -1.22
CA SER A 35 11.58 -0.87 -0.55
C SER A 35 11.83 -0.59 0.93
N ALA A 36 12.30 0.62 1.28
CA ALA A 36 12.50 1.04 2.66
C ALA A 36 11.18 1.10 3.44
N ILE A 37 10.11 1.64 2.83
CA ILE A 37 8.77 1.66 3.44
C ILE A 37 8.28 0.24 3.69
N ARG A 38 8.38 -0.65 2.69
CA ARG A 38 7.97 -2.07 2.83
C ARG A 38 8.71 -2.78 3.96
N ALA A 39 10.02 -2.57 4.08
CA ALA A 39 10.82 -3.14 5.17
C ALA A 39 10.33 -2.67 6.55
N GLY A 40 9.99 -1.38 6.69
CA GLY A 40 9.44 -0.83 7.93
C GLY A 40 8.02 -1.28 8.26
N THR A 41 7.18 -1.56 7.24
CA THR A 41 5.82 -2.09 7.45
C THR A 41 5.80 -3.58 7.77
N ALA A 42 6.72 -4.36 7.18
CA ALA A 42 6.80 -5.80 7.41
C ALA A 42 7.12 -6.12 8.88
N SER A 43 7.93 -5.28 9.54
CA SER A 43 8.23 -5.43 10.96
C SER A 43 7.02 -5.20 11.88
N ARG A 44 5.93 -4.59 11.39
CA ARG A 44 4.73 -4.29 12.18
C ARG A 44 3.55 -5.22 11.90
N ASN A 45 3.65 -6.02 10.84
CA ASN A 45 2.62 -6.97 10.46
C ASN A 45 3.13 -8.35 10.88
N THR A 46 2.97 -8.71 12.16
CA THR A 46 3.17 -10.10 12.57
C THR A 46 1.99 -10.90 11.99
N PRO A 47 2.19 -11.81 11.03
CA PRO A 47 1.15 -12.76 10.64
C PRO A 47 1.04 -13.84 11.73
N ASP A 48 0.56 -13.46 12.92
CA ASP A 48 0.31 -14.39 14.03
C ASP A 48 -1.20 -14.59 14.21
N SER A 49 -1.82 -15.20 13.20
CA SER A 49 -3.15 -15.77 13.38
C SER A 49 -3.20 -17.16 12.76
N PRO A 50 -2.71 -18.18 13.47
CA PRO A 50 -3.11 -19.56 13.24
C PRO A 50 -4.49 -19.76 13.88
N GLY A 51 -5.58 -19.61 13.12
CA GLY A 51 -6.92 -19.71 13.71
C GLY A 51 -8.13 -19.89 12.79
N HIS A 52 -7.95 -20.24 11.52
CA HIS A 52 -9.06 -20.70 10.65
C HIS A 52 -8.71 -22.07 10.04
N THR A 53 -8.44 -23.04 10.91
CA THR A 53 -8.52 -24.45 10.53
C THR A 53 -9.90 -24.93 10.93
N GLU A 54 -10.77 -25.00 9.92
CA GLU A 54 -11.70 -26.12 9.71
C GLU A 54 -12.69 -26.39 10.86
N ALA A 55 -13.83 -25.71 10.80
CA ALA A 55 -15.09 -26.24 11.34
C ALA A 55 -15.86 -26.92 10.19
N ASP A 56 -15.35 -28.06 9.74
CA ASP A 56 -16.13 -29.04 8.97
C ASP A 56 -16.11 -30.35 9.78
N GLY A 57 -17.25 -30.70 10.38
CA GLY A 57 -17.44 -31.98 11.07
C GLY A 57 -17.96 -31.90 12.52
N LEU A 58 -19.25 -31.62 12.70
CA LEU A 58 -20.21 -32.56 13.30
C LEU A 58 -21.66 -32.15 13.02
#